data_AF-A0A8C2Z9I8-F1
#
_entry.id   AF-A0A8C2Z9I8-F1
#
_cell.length_a   1.000
_cell.length_b   1.000
_cell.length_c   1.000
_cell.angle_alpha   90.00
_cell.angle_beta   90.00
_cell.angle_gamma   90.00
#
_symmetry.space_group_name_H-M   'P 1'
#
loop_
_entity.id
_entity.type
_entity.pdbx_description
1 polymer ?
#
loop_
_entity_poly.entity_id
_entity_poly.type
_entity_poly.pdbx_seq_one_letter_code
_entity_poly.pdbx_strand_id
1 'polypeptide(L)'
;MEPVESGLAPSDDTNQDFRVPVTSKKQVTGQVNKYKDILKTALDGQTDVSGETKRVLLQELLANFEAAVQDNVLVDGRPWQEAPDAEAEDEAADLESLLDDTIIEATRRRRTYPKMILPHAVHALKAERKLMGLYEQAVKPQQVVQDPGQESLMNDLSAAAPVMVKQAIQVIKSINTLQKQAEGLCEILAMQPSRATLEIHREVFGRDGQSDEPPPRSGRPIRRAVEEAAAAGCYVALREKPEGKPE
;
A
#
# COMPACT_ATOMS: atom_id res chain seq x y z
N MET A 1 20.02 -60.73 -15.87
CA MET A 1 18.64 -60.77 -15.36
C MET A 1 17.84 -59.94 -16.34
N GLU A 2 17.40 -60.59 -17.41
CA GLU A 2 16.58 -60.01 -18.47
C GLU A 2 15.17 -60.56 -18.26
N PRO A 3 14.11 -59.73 -18.20
CA PRO A 3 12.75 -60.17 -18.50
C PRO A 3 12.49 -59.82 -19.97
N VAL A 4 12.48 -60.81 -20.87
CA VAL A 4 11.32 -61.65 -21.25
C VAL A 4 10.13 -60.82 -21.70
N GLU A 5 9.86 -60.97 -23.00
CA GLU A 5 8.70 -60.59 -23.79
C GLU A 5 7.39 -60.43 -23.01
N SER A 6 6.66 -59.38 -23.34
CA SER A 6 5.20 -59.37 -23.26
C SER A 6 4.69 -58.94 -24.61
N GLY A 7 3.92 -59.85 -25.21
CA GLY A 7 3.59 -59.87 -26.63
C GLY A 7 2.88 -58.62 -27.13
N LEU A 8 3.13 -58.36 -28.41
CA LEU A 8 2.16 -57.74 -29.31
C LEU A 8 0.78 -58.36 -29.06
N ALA A 9 -0.12 -57.61 -28.43
CA ALA A 9 -1.53 -57.82 -28.66
C ALA A 9 -1.86 -57.19 -30.02
N PRO A 10 -2.42 -57.93 -30.99
CA PRO A 10 -3.03 -57.29 -32.14
C PRO A 10 -4.23 -56.50 -31.61
N SER A 11 -4.19 -55.19 -31.80
CA SER A 11 -5.33 -54.31 -31.52
C SER A 11 -6.51 -54.76 -32.39
N ASP A 12 -7.53 -55.30 -31.73
CA ASP A 12 -8.92 -55.46 -32.16
C ASP A 12 -9.26 -54.98 -33.59
N ASP A 13 -9.17 -55.88 -34.56
CA ASP A 13 -9.68 -55.72 -35.93
C ASP A 13 -11.20 -55.96 -36.01
N THR A 14 -12.01 -55.29 -35.18
CA THR A 14 -13.47 -55.59 -35.11
C THR A 14 -14.46 -54.45 -35.27
N ASN A 15 -14.02 -53.23 -35.61
CA ASN A 15 -14.94 -52.13 -35.95
C ASN A 15 -14.76 -51.65 -37.40
N GLN A 16 -14.66 -52.56 -38.35
CA GLN A 16 -14.87 -52.19 -39.76
C GLN A 16 -16.37 -52.00 -39.95
N ASP A 17 -16.80 -50.75 -40.03
CA ASP A 17 -18.18 -50.44 -40.36
C ASP A 17 -18.42 -50.79 -41.84
N PHE A 18 -19.24 -51.81 -42.09
CA PHE A 18 -19.52 -52.32 -43.45
C PHE A 18 -20.53 -51.45 -44.21
N ARG A 19 -21.05 -50.42 -43.56
CA ARG A 19 -22.00 -49.48 -44.15
C ARG A 19 -21.32 -48.64 -45.22
N VAL A 20 -22.08 -48.30 -46.26
CA VAL A 20 -21.59 -47.52 -47.38
C VAL A 20 -21.40 -46.05 -46.95
N PRO A 21 -20.19 -45.48 -47.06
CA PRO A 21 -19.97 -44.07 -46.76
C PRO A 21 -20.52 -43.20 -47.89
N VAL A 22 -21.35 -42.23 -47.52
CA VAL A 22 -21.96 -41.27 -48.43
C VAL A 22 -21.79 -39.85 -47.85
N THR A 23 -21.68 -38.86 -48.72
CA THR A 23 -21.43 -37.46 -48.35
C THR A 23 -22.70 -36.60 -48.30
N SER A 24 -23.83 -37.12 -48.81
CA SER A 24 -25.08 -36.35 -48.88
C SER A 24 -26.30 -37.23 -48.67
N LYS A 25 -27.03 -36.95 -47.58
CA LYS A 25 -28.33 -37.56 -47.26
C LYS A 25 -29.34 -37.32 -48.39
N LYS A 26 -29.39 -36.10 -48.95
CA LYS A 26 -30.27 -35.72 -50.08
C LYS A 26 -30.10 -36.63 -51.29
N GLN A 27 -28.85 -36.94 -51.64
CA GLN A 27 -28.55 -37.77 -52.81
C GLN A 27 -29.06 -39.21 -52.63
N VAL A 28 -28.90 -39.78 -51.43
CA VAL A 28 -29.40 -41.12 -51.09
C VAL A 28 -30.93 -41.14 -51.13
N THR A 29 -31.60 -40.18 -50.49
CA THR A 29 -33.07 -40.08 -50.50
C THR A 29 -33.60 -39.94 -51.92
N GLY A 30 -32.94 -39.14 -52.77
CA GLY A 30 -33.29 -38.99 -54.18
C GLY A 30 -33.17 -40.28 -54.99
N GLN A 31 -32.15 -41.11 -54.73
CA GLN A 31 -32.00 -42.41 -55.38
C GLN A 31 -33.03 -43.43 -54.86
N VAL A 32 -33.23 -43.51 -53.54
CA VAL A 32 -34.25 -44.36 -52.91
C VAL A 32 -35.62 -44.08 -53.52
N ASN A 33 -36.00 -42.82 -53.72
CA ASN A 33 -37.28 -42.46 -54.32
C ASN A 33 -37.42 -42.94 -55.77
N LYS A 34 -36.37 -42.83 -56.59
CA LYS A 34 -36.37 -43.37 -57.97
C LYS A 34 -36.56 -44.89 -58.00
N TYR A 35 -35.85 -45.61 -57.13
CA TYR A 35 -35.98 -47.07 -57.04
C TYR A 35 -37.33 -47.50 -56.44
N LYS A 36 -37.89 -46.73 -55.50
CA LYS A 36 -39.25 -46.93 -55.00
C LYS A 36 -40.28 -46.81 -56.12
N ASP A 37 -40.13 -45.86 -57.04
CA ASP A 37 -41.04 -45.71 -58.19
C ASP A 37 -40.98 -46.92 -59.13
N ILE A 38 -39.81 -47.54 -59.29
CA ILE A 38 -39.66 -48.79 -60.03
C ILE A 38 -40.28 -49.96 -59.25
N LEU A 39 -40.04 -50.06 -57.94
CA LEU A 39 -40.57 -51.13 -57.10
C LEU A 39 -42.10 -51.12 -57.02
N LYS A 40 -42.76 -49.97 -57.21
CA LYS A 40 -44.22 -49.87 -57.29
C LYS A 40 -44.81 -50.72 -58.42
N THR A 41 -44.07 -50.97 -59.51
CA THR A 41 -44.57 -51.78 -60.65
C THR A 41 -44.26 -53.27 -60.50
N ALA A 42 -43.51 -53.68 -59.47
CA ALA A 42 -43.03 -55.06 -59.31
C ALA A 42 -44.16 -56.10 -59.14
N LEU A 43 -45.32 -55.69 -58.62
CA LEU A 43 -46.47 -56.57 -58.39
C LEU A 43 -47.55 -56.49 -59.49
N ASP A 44 -47.34 -55.68 -60.52
CA ASP A 44 -48.33 -55.48 -61.60
C ASP A 44 -48.55 -56.75 -62.44
N GLY A 45 -47.54 -57.61 -62.54
CA GLY A 45 -47.59 -58.87 -63.29
C GLY A 45 -48.27 -60.04 -62.57
N GLN A 46 -48.60 -59.91 -61.27
CA GLN A 46 -49.22 -61.01 -60.51
C GLN A 46 -50.73 -60.89 -60.56
N THR A 47 -51.43 -61.69 -61.37
CA THR A 47 -52.90 -61.67 -61.46
C THR A 47 -53.60 -62.38 -60.30
N ASP A 48 -52.91 -63.28 -59.60
CA ASP A 48 -53.53 -64.26 -58.70
C ASP A 48 -53.74 -63.76 -57.26
N VAL A 49 -53.23 -62.55 -56.95
CA VAL A 49 -53.29 -61.95 -55.61
C VAL A 49 -54.36 -60.84 -55.56
N SER A 50 -55.17 -60.85 -54.50
CA SER A 50 -56.18 -59.81 -54.23
C SER A 50 -55.57 -58.40 -54.21
N GLY A 51 -56.30 -57.41 -54.72
CA GLY A 51 -55.85 -56.02 -54.76
C GLY A 51 -55.55 -55.41 -53.38
N GLU A 52 -56.26 -55.84 -52.33
CA GLU A 52 -56.02 -55.41 -50.95
C GLU A 52 -54.66 -55.92 -50.44
N THR A 53 -54.41 -57.21 -50.63
CA THR A 53 -53.17 -57.89 -50.19
C THR A 53 -51.96 -57.36 -50.96
N LYS A 54 -52.12 -57.08 -52.26
CA LYS A 54 -51.08 -56.44 -53.08
C LYS A 54 -50.65 -55.08 -52.52
N ARG A 55 -51.60 -54.24 -52.10
CA ARG A 55 -51.28 -52.90 -51.56
C ARG A 55 -50.50 -53.01 -50.26
N VAL A 56 -50.89 -53.91 -49.36
CA VAL A 56 -50.19 -54.14 -48.08
C VAL A 56 -48.76 -54.62 -48.34
N LEU A 57 -48.60 -55.64 -49.19
CA LEU A 57 -47.27 -56.18 -49.54
C LEU A 57 -46.38 -55.14 -50.23
N LEU A 58 -46.95 -54.29 -51.09
CA LEU A 58 -46.22 -53.21 -51.74
C LEU A 58 -45.75 -52.18 -50.73
N GLN A 59 -46.62 -51.77 -49.80
CA GLN A 59 -46.27 -50.81 -48.75
C GLN A 59 -45.17 -51.35 -47.83
N GLU A 60 -45.28 -52.62 -47.40
CA GLU A 60 -44.25 -53.28 -46.62
C GLU A 60 -42.94 -53.41 -47.39
N LEU A 61 -42.97 -53.78 -48.67
CA LEU A 61 -41.79 -53.87 -49.51
C LEU A 61 -41.06 -52.52 -49.62
N LEU A 62 -41.79 -51.43 -49.85
CA LEU A 62 -41.22 -50.10 -49.96
C LEU A 62 -40.63 -49.61 -48.63
N ALA A 63 -41.32 -49.88 -47.50
CA ALA A 63 -40.85 -49.52 -46.17
C ALA A 63 -39.60 -50.32 -45.77
N ASN A 64 -39.61 -51.64 -46.03
CA ASN A 64 -38.47 -52.52 -45.75
C ASN A 64 -37.27 -52.18 -46.63
N PHE A 65 -37.48 -51.86 -47.90
CA PHE A 65 -36.42 -51.40 -48.80
C PHE A 65 -35.77 -50.13 -48.29
N GLU A 66 -36.56 -49.13 -47.91
CA GLU A 66 -36.04 -47.88 -47.37
C GLU A 66 -35.27 -48.09 -46.07
N ALA A 67 -35.86 -48.80 -45.10
CA ALA A 67 -35.22 -49.08 -43.82
C ALA A 67 -33.88 -49.83 -44.02
N ALA A 68 -33.87 -50.85 -44.89
CA ALA A 68 -32.66 -51.59 -45.20
C ALA A 68 -31.57 -50.69 -45.82
N VAL A 69 -31.93 -49.75 -46.71
CA VAL A 69 -30.96 -48.81 -47.28
C VAL A 69 -30.46 -47.84 -46.21
N GLN A 70 -31.33 -47.31 -45.35
CA GLN A 70 -30.96 -46.37 -44.30
C GLN A 70 -30.03 -47.01 -43.25
N ASP A 71 -30.27 -48.27 -42.87
CA ASP A 71 -29.45 -48.99 -41.89
C ASP A 71 -28.05 -49.36 -42.44
N ASN A 72 -27.90 -49.42 -43.76
CA ASN A 72 -26.65 -49.81 -44.43
C ASN A 72 -25.84 -48.62 -44.97
N VAL A 73 -26.24 -47.38 -44.67
CA VAL A 73 -25.56 -46.17 -45.13
C VAL A 73 -25.04 -45.35 -43.95
N LEU A 74 -23.83 -44.80 -44.12
CA LEU A 74 -23.25 -43.78 -43.25
C LEU A 74 -23.22 -42.46 -44.01
N VAL A 75 -23.71 -41.39 -43.39
CA VAL A 75 -23.59 -40.03 -43.94
C VAL A 75 -22.54 -39.29 -43.14
N ASP A 76 -21.44 -38.91 -43.77
CA ASP A 76 -20.28 -38.26 -43.12
C ASP A 76 -19.77 -38.99 -41.86
N GLY A 77 -19.79 -40.32 -41.91
CA GLY A 77 -19.37 -41.18 -40.80
C GLY A 77 -20.36 -41.28 -39.64
N ARG A 78 -21.58 -40.76 -39.80
CA ARG A 78 -22.68 -40.86 -38.84
C ARG A 78 -23.78 -41.79 -39.33
N PRO A 79 -24.51 -42.48 -38.43
CA PRO A 79 -25.69 -43.25 -38.80
C PRO A 79 -26.79 -42.33 -39.34
N TRP A 80 -27.70 -42.89 -40.13
CA TRP A 80 -28.73 -42.15 -40.85
C TRP A 80 -29.61 -41.25 -39.96
N GLN A 81 -29.92 -41.67 -38.74
CA GLN A 81 -30.74 -40.93 -37.78
C GLN A 81 -30.02 -39.72 -37.16
N GLU A 82 -28.68 -39.77 -37.05
CA GLU A 82 -27.86 -38.72 -36.46
C GLU A 82 -27.26 -37.76 -37.50
N ALA A 83 -27.37 -38.14 -38.78
CA ALA A 83 -26.90 -37.35 -39.89
C ALA A 83 -27.82 -36.14 -40.13
N PRO A 84 -27.23 -34.94 -40.35
CA PRO A 84 -27.99 -33.71 -40.53
C PRO A 84 -28.99 -33.83 -41.68
N ASP A 85 -30.19 -33.30 -41.44
CA ASP A 85 -31.25 -33.35 -42.42
C ASP A 85 -31.04 -32.36 -43.56
N ALA A 86 -31.62 -32.73 -44.69
CA ALA A 86 -31.69 -31.96 -45.92
C ALA A 86 -32.25 -30.53 -45.76
N GLU A 87 -33.03 -30.28 -44.71
CA GLU A 87 -33.67 -28.99 -44.42
C GLU A 87 -32.70 -27.97 -43.82
N ALA A 88 -31.48 -28.36 -43.45
CA ALA A 88 -30.43 -27.44 -43.02
C ALA A 88 -30.00 -26.42 -44.10
N GLU A 89 -30.39 -26.63 -45.38
CA GLU A 89 -30.20 -25.64 -46.43
C GLU A 89 -31.17 -24.46 -46.33
N ASP A 90 -32.39 -24.65 -45.80
CA ASP A 90 -33.32 -23.54 -45.56
C ASP A 90 -32.87 -22.73 -44.34
N GLU A 91 -32.28 -23.38 -43.32
CA GLU A 91 -31.63 -22.69 -42.19
C GLU A 91 -30.46 -21.80 -42.64
N ALA A 92 -29.78 -22.12 -43.74
CA ALA A 92 -28.69 -21.31 -44.26
C ALA A 92 -29.16 -19.95 -44.82
N ALA A 93 -30.38 -19.88 -45.38
CA ALA A 93 -30.97 -18.64 -45.86
C ALA A 93 -31.34 -17.71 -44.68
N ASP A 94 -31.82 -18.28 -43.58
CA ASP A 94 -32.11 -17.52 -42.36
C ASP A 94 -30.83 -16.96 -41.73
N LEU A 95 -29.72 -17.71 -41.77
CA LEU A 95 -28.42 -17.25 -41.28
C LEU A 95 -27.85 -16.07 -42.07
N GLU A 96 -28.04 -16.04 -43.39
CA GLU A 96 -27.58 -14.93 -44.24
C GLU A 96 -28.31 -13.63 -43.88
N SER A 97 -29.63 -13.70 -43.67
CA SER A 97 -30.43 -12.53 -43.24
C SER A 97 -30.01 -12.02 -41.85
N LEU A 98 -29.77 -12.93 -40.90
CA LEU A 98 -29.28 -12.58 -39.57
C LEU A 98 -27.89 -11.94 -39.64
N LEU A 99 -27.02 -12.45 -40.51
CA LEU A 99 -25.69 -11.89 -40.72
C LEU A 99 -25.79 -10.46 -41.24
N ASP A 100 -26.62 -10.19 -42.24
CA ASP A 100 -26.82 -8.84 -42.79
C ASP A 100 -27.33 -7.87 -41.73
N ASP A 101 -28.32 -8.28 -40.94
CA ASP A 101 -28.85 -7.47 -39.84
C ASP A 101 -27.76 -7.13 -38.81
N THR A 102 -26.94 -8.11 -38.43
CA THR A 102 -25.84 -7.88 -37.48
C THR A 102 -24.75 -6.96 -38.05
N ILE A 103 -24.46 -7.05 -39.35
CA ILE A 103 -23.51 -6.17 -40.04
C ILE A 103 -24.05 -4.74 -40.04
N ILE A 104 -25.32 -4.54 -40.38
CA ILE A 104 -25.97 -3.22 -40.38
C ILE A 104 -25.99 -2.63 -38.97
N GLU A 105 -26.33 -3.43 -37.96
CA GLU A 105 -26.32 -2.98 -36.58
C GLU A 105 -24.90 -2.59 -36.12
N ALA A 106 -23.91 -3.44 -36.39
CA ALA A 106 -22.52 -3.18 -36.00
C ALA A 106 -21.98 -1.92 -36.67
N THR A 107 -22.24 -1.72 -37.96
CA THR A 107 -21.83 -0.51 -38.70
C THR A 107 -22.51 0.74 -38.15
N ARG A 108 -23.82 0.67 -37.84
CA ARG A 108 -24.56 1.77 -37.18
C ARG A 108 -24.00 2.09 -35.81
N ARG A 109 -23.70 1.07 -34.99
CA ARG A 109 -23.11 1.24 -33.65
C ARG A 109 -21.73 1.89 -33.74
N ARG A 110 -20.84 1.38 -34.60
CA ARG A 110 -19.49 1.95 -34.84
C ARG A 110 -19.54 3.41 -35.28
N ARG A 111 -20.53 3.82 -36.07
CA ARG A 111 -20.68 5.21 -36.52
C ARG A 111 -21.26 6.14 -35.45
N THR A 112 -22.23 5.67 -34.67
CA THR A 112 -23.07 6.53 -33.82
C THR A 112 -22.56 6.60 -32.39
N TYR A 113 -22.18 5.46 -31.80
CA TYR A 113 -21.89 5.37 -30.37
C TYR A 113 -20.66 6.18 -29.95
N PRO A 114 -19.53 6.19 -30.70
CA PRO A 114 -18.40 7.04 -30.34
C PRO A 114 -18.77 8.52 -30.27
N LYS A 115 -19.65 8.99 -31.17
CA LYS A 115 -20.12 10.38 -31.18
C LYS A 115 -21.05 10.71 -30.01
N MET A 116 -21.79 9.72 -29.51
CA MET A 116 -22.63 9.86 -28.32
C MET A 116 -21.81 9.78 -27.03
N ILE A 117 -20.84 8.88 -26.95
CA ILE A 117 -20.01 8.65 -25.75
C ILE A 117 -19.02 9.80 -25.54
N LEU A 118 -18.41 10.31 -26.60
CA LEU A 118 -17.41 11.38 -26.54
C LEU A 118 -17.84 12.60 -25.70
N PRO A 119 -19.01 13.23 -25.91
CA PRO A 119 -19.42 14.38 -25.11
C PRO A 119 -19.61 14.03 -23.63
N HIS A 120 -20.12 12.82 -23.31
CA HIS A 120 -20.26 12.38 -21.92
C HIS A 120 -18.89 12.23 -21.23
N ALA A 121 -17.93 11.59 -21.89
CA ALA A 121 -16.57 11.44 -21.36
C ALA A 121 -15.89 12.82 -21.19
N VAL A 122 -16.03 13.71 -22.17
CA VAL A 122 -15.49 15.08 -22.08
C VAL A 122 -16.14 15.87 -20.95
N HIS A 123 -17.46 15.75 -20.74
CA HIS A 123 -18.15 16.39 -19.62
C HIS A 123 -17.69 15.85 -18.27
N ALA A 124 -17.51 14.52 -18.14
CA ALA A 124 -16.99 13.90 -16.92
C ALA A 124 -15.58 14.41 -16.58
N LEU A 125 -14.66 14.37 -17.55
CA LEU A 125 -13.29 14.88 -17.37
C LEU A 125 -13.25 16.37 -17.03
N LYS A 126 -14.13 17.18 -17.66
CA LYS A 126 -14.26 18.61 -17.31
C LYS A 126 -14.79 18.80 -15.89
N ALA A 127 -15.70 17.96 -15.42
CA ALA A 127 -16.22 18.02 -14.06
C ALA A 127 -15.15 17.64 -13.03
N GLU A 128 -14.39 16.58 -13.28
CA GLU A 128 -13.24 16.19 -12.45
C GLU A 128 -12.20 17.32 -12.37
N ARG A 129 -11.84 17.93 -13.50
CA ARG A 129 -10.93 19.07 -13.52
C ARG A 129 -11.45 20.25 -12.70
N LYS A 130 -12.76 20.54 -12.78
CA LYS A 130 -13.38 21.59 -11.95
C LYS A 130 -13.32 21.24 -10.46
N LEU A 131 -13.56 19.98 -10.10
CA LEU A 131 -13.47 19.51 -8.71
C LEU A 131 -12.05 19.66 -8.16
N MET A 132 -11.02 19.31 -8.93
CA MET A 132 -9.63 19.51 -8.54
C MET A 132 -9.29 20.99 -8.31
N GLY A 133 -9.81 21.89 -9.14
CA GLY A 133 -9.63 23.33 -8.94
C GLY A 133 -10.23 23.84 -7.62
N LEU A 134 -11.30 23.22 -7.12
CA LEU A 134 -11.86 23.55 -5.80
C LEU A 134 -10.93 23.08 -4.66
N TYR A 135 -10.24 21.95 -4.84
CA TYR A 135 -9.31 21.42 -3.84
C TYR A 135 -8.07 22.31 -3.68
N GLU A 136 -7.52 22.83 -4.78
CA GLU A 136 -6.37 23.75 -4.74
C GLU A 136 -6.63 25.01 -3.90
N GLN A 137 -7.86 25.53 -3.90
CA GLN A 137 -8.22 26.71 -3.12
C GLN A 137 -8.41 26.42 -1.63
N ALA A 138 -8.76 25.17 -1.27
CA ALA A 138 -9.06 24.78 0.11
C ALA A 138 -7.79 24.60 0.97
N VAL A 139 -6.65 24.26 0.35
CA VAL A 139 -5.41 23.99 1.08
C VAL A 139 -4.54 25.25 1.12
N LYS A 140 -4.88 26.20 2.01
CA LYS A 140 -3.92 27.24 2.41
C LYS A 140 -3.02 26.66 3.50
N PRO A 141 -1.67 26.67 3.33
CA PRO A 141 -0.77 26.20 4.37
C PRO A 141 -0.98 27.02 5.63
N GLN A 142 -1.13 26.33 6.76
CA GLN A 142 -1.30 26.97 8.05
C GLN A 142 -0.02 27.78 8.34
N GLN A 143 -0.15 29.11 8.44
CA GLN A 143 0.96 29.96 8.87
C GLN A 143 1.30 29.58 10.30
N VAL A 144 2.49 29.03 10.49
CA VAL A 144 3.07 28.80 11.81
C VAL A 144 3.47 30.15 12.36
N VAL A 145 2.58 30.76 13.14
CA VAL A 145 2.89 31.96 13.92
C VAL A 145 3.71 31.49 15.13
N GLN A 146 4.89 32.08 15.34
CA GLN A 146 5.68 31.81 16.52
C GLN A 146 4.97 32.35 17.76
N ASP A 147 5.02 31.62 18.86
CA ASP A 147 4.42 32.04 20.12
C ASP A 147 5.12 33.31 20.62
N PRO A 148 4.41 34.45 20.75
CA PRO A 148 5.01 35.70 21.23
C PRO A 148 5.62 35.57 22.64
N GLY A 149 5.15 34.63 23.47
CA GLY A 149 5.76 34.35 24.77
C GLY A 149 7.13 33.68 24.66
N GLN A 150 7.34 32.83 23.65
CA GLN A 150 8.63 32.20 23.39
C GLN A 150 9.66 33.21 22.87
N GLU A 151 9.23 34.15 22.02
CA GLU A 151 10.12 35.21 21.51
C GLU A 151 10.60 36.14 22.63
N SER A 152 9.72 36.56 23.54
CA SER A 152 10.12 37.39 24.68
C SER A 152 11.08 36.67 25.61
N LEU A 153 10.81 35.40 25.93
CA LEU A 153 11.67 34.60 26.78
C LEU A 153 13.07 34.42 26.17
N MET A 154 13.13 34.14 24.87
CA MET A 154 14.39 33.92 24.16
C MET A 154 15.20 35.22 24.06
N ASN A 155 14.54 36.37 23.87
CA ASN A 155 15.18 37.68 23.88
C ASN A 155 15.76 38.02 25.26
N ASP A 156 14.98 37.82 26.34
CA ASP A 156 15.43 38.08 27.71
C ASP A 156 16.64 37.20 28.08
N LEU A 157 16.57 35.91 27.76
CA LEU A 157 17.69 34.99 27.97
C LEU A 157 18.94 35.41 27.18
N SER A 158 18.76 35.80 25.91
CA SER A 158 19.86 36.25 25.05
C SER A 158 20.53 37.54 25.55
N ALA A 159 19.76 38.42 26.20
CA ALA A 159 20.26 39.66 26.78
C ALA A 159 20.95 39.42 28.13
N ALA A 160 20.40 38.55 28.98
CA ALA A 160 20.90 38.29 30.33
C ALA A 160 22.17 37.41 30.32
N ALA A 161 22.24 36.39 29.47
CA ALA A 161 23.35 35.45 29.40
C ALA A 161 24.75 36.12 29.28
N PRO A 162 25.00 37.04 28.33
CA PRO A 162 26.33 37.65 28.19
C PRO A 162 26.70 38.54 29.39
N VAL A 163 25.72 39.14 30.06
CA VAL A 163 25.97 39.95 31.27
C VAL A 163 26.43 39.06 32.42
N MET A 164 25.72 37.95 32.67
CA MET A 164 26.11 37.00 33.70
C MET A 164 27.48 36.38 33.43
N VAL A 165 27.80 36.05 32.17
CA VAL A 165 29.11 35.52 31.80
C VAL A 165 30.23 36.52 32.09
N LYS A 166 30.03 37.82 31.78
CA LYS A 166 31.01 38.87 32.10
C LYS A 166 31.22 39.00 33.61
N GLN A 167 30.15 38.95 34.39
CA GLN A 167 30.22 39.00 35.85
C GLN A 167 30.99 37.80 36.40
N ALA A 168 30.70 36.58 35.92
CA ALA A 168 31.42 35.37 36.32
C ALA A 168 32.93 35.48 36.02
N ILE A 169 33.30 35.96 34.81
CA ILE A 169 34.70 36.19 34.45
C ILE A 169 35.36 37.21 35.38
N GLN A 170 34.66 38.29 35.73
CA GLN A 170 35.17 39.31 36.64
C GLN A 170 35.40 38.76 38.05
N VAL A 171 34.44 37.98 38.57
CA VAL A 171 34.56 37.32 39.88
C VAL A 171 35.78 36.40 39.88
N ILE A 172 35.94 35.54 38.87
CA ILE A 172 37.10 34.64 38.74
C ILE A 172 38.42 35.42 38.75
N LYS A 173 38.50 36.54 38.00
CA LYS A 173 39.69 37.39 38.01
C LYS A 173 39.97 37.99 39.38
N SER A 174 38.94 38.50 40.06
CA SER A 174 39.08 39.11 41.38
C SER A 174 39.49 38.11 42.47
N ILE A 175 38.97 36.88 42.42
CA ILE A 175 39.35 35.79 43.35
C ILE A 175 40.82 35.47 43.20
N ASN A 176 41.33 35.34 41.96
CA ASN A 176 42.74 35.08 41.73
C ASN A 176 43.65 36.20 42.27
N THR A 177 43.23 37.46 42.15
CA THR A 177 43.98 38.59 42.73
C THR A 177 43.96 38.58 44.25
N LEU A 178 42.80 38.29 44.85
CA LEU A 178 42.63 38.21 46.30
C LEU A 178 43.45 37.06 46.90
N GLN A 179 43.48 35.91 46.23
CA GLN A 179 44.28 34.77 46.65
C GLN A 179 45.77 35.13 46.70
N LYS A 180 46.31 35.80 45.68
CA LYS A 180 47.71 36.26 45.68
C LYS A 180 48.00 37.24 46.82
N GLN A 181 47.08 38.17 47.10
CA GLN A 181 47.23 39.10 48.22
C GLN A 181 47.22 38.36 49.57
N ALA A 182 46.33 37.40 49.75
CA ALA A 182 46.25 36.58 50.96
C ALA A 182 47.53 35.73 51.14
N GLU A 183 48.04 35.10 50.09
CA GLU A 183 49.30 34.34 50.10
C GLU A 183 50.49 35.24 50.48
N GLY A 184 50.61 36.43 49.89
CA GLY A 184 51.66 37.39 50.25
C GLY A 184 51.58 37.89 51.70
N LEU A 185 50.37 38.12 52.22
CA LEU A 185 50.17 38.45 53.63
C LEU A 185 50.56 37.28 54.54
N CYS A 186 50.19 36.05 54.18
CA CYS A 186 50.61 34.85 54.91
C CYS A 186 52.15 34.69 54.91
N GLU A 187 52.83 34.99 53.80
CA GLU A 187 54.29 34.96 53.71
C GLU A 187 54.94 36.00 54.64
N ILE A 188 54.41 37.23 54.68
CA ILE A 188 54.87 38.27 55.61
C ILE A 188 54.68 37.84 57.06
N LEU A 189 53.53 37.24 57.40
CA LEU A 189 53.27 36.75 58.75
C LEU A 189 54.16 35.55 59.14
N ALA A 190 54.61 34.76 58.16
CA ALA A 190 55.52 33.64 58.36
C ALA A 190 56.99 34.06 58.47
N MET A 191 57.35 35.24 57.98
CA MET A 191 58.72 35.79 58.09
C MET A 191 59.05 36.10 59.55
N GLN A 192 60.21 35.64 60.02
CA GLN A 192 60.71 36.00 61.34
C GLN A 192 61.19 37.46 61.35
N PRO A 193 60.90 38.24 62.40
CA PRO A 193 61.38 39.62 62.49
C PRO A 193 62.91 39.64 62.44
N SER A 194 63.46 40.59 61.68
CA SER A 194 64.91 40.74 61.55
C SER A 194 65.54 41.06 62.91
N ARG A 195 66.80 40.67 63.11
CA ARG A 195 67.53 40.92 64.35
C ARG A 195 67.51 42.40 64.77
N ALA A 196 67.61 43.32 63.81
CA ALA A 196 67.49 44.76 64.05
C ALA A 196 66.10 45.17 64.56
N THR A 197 65.03 44.61 63.99
CA THR A 197 63.66 44.87 64.49
C THR A 197 63.41 44.27 65.87
N LEU A 198 64.02 43.12 66.18
CA LEU A 198 63.96 42.52 67.52
C LEU A 198 64.76 43.33 68.56
N GLU A 199 65.92 43.89 68.19
CA GLU A 199 66.71 44.77 69.05
C GLU A 199 65.94 46.07 69.37
N ILE A 200 65.37 46.73 68.36
CA ILE A 200 64.52 47.93 68.57
C ILE A 200 63.27 47.60 69.41
N HIS A 201 62.61 46.46 69.16
CA HIS A 201 61.46 46.05 69.96
C HIS A 201 61.86 45.74 71.41
N ARG A 202 63.07 45.21 71.67
CA ARG A 202 63.61 45.07 73.03
C ARG A 202 63.95 46.41 73.66
N GLU A 203 64.48 47.38 72.93
CA GLU A 203 64.79 48.72 73.45
C GLU A 203 63.52 49.53 73.78
N VAL A 204 62.46 49.39 72.98
CA VAL A 204 61.22 50.17 73.13
C VAL A 204 60.20 49.49 74.02
N PHE A 205 60.07 48.16 73.94
CA PHE A 205 59.05 47.37 74.65
C PHE A 205 59.62 46.29 75.58
N GLY A 206 60.93 46.03 75.55
CA GLY A 206 61.60 45.11 76.45
C GLY A 206 61.89 45.79 77.79
N ARG A 207 61.10 45.42 78.80
CA ARG A 207 61.40 45.78 80.18
C ARG A 207 62.43 44.79 80.71
N ASP A 208 63.71 45.18 80.76
CA ASP A 208 64.69 44.53 81.64
C ASP A 208 64.37 44.94 83.08
N GLY A 209 63.48 44.16 83.69
CA GLY A 209 63.09 44.31 85.08
C GLY A 209 64.17 43.80 86.01
N GLN A 210 64.66 44.68 86.88
CA GLN A 210 64.93 44.33 88.26
C GLN A 210 63.61 44.57 89.03
N SER A 211 63.10 43.51 89.65
CA SER A 211 61.79 43.40 90.26
C SER A 211 61.52 44.43 91.37
N ASP A 212 60.35 45.07 91.35
CA ASP A 212 59.31 44.89 92.38
C ASP A 212 57.96 45.46 91.89
N GLU A 213 56.85 44.88 92.38
CA GLU A 213 55.45 45.36 92.29
C GLU A 213 54.57 45.01 91.03
N PRO A 214 53.34 44.46 91.21
CA PRO A 214 52.29 44.31 90.16
C PRO A 214 51.22 45.42 90.26
N PRO A 215 50.20 45.59 89.36
CA PRO A 215 49.92 45.18 87.97
C PRO A 215 49.62 46.46 87.08
N PRO A 216 48.81 46.55 85.98
CA PRO A 216 47.45 46.02 85.80
C PRO A 216 47.17 45.30 84.46
N ARG A 217 46.21 44.37 84.52
CA ARG A 217 45.48 43.85 83.37
C ARG A 217 44.55 44.95 82.82
N SER A 218 44.81 45.47 81.64
CA SER A 218 43.77 46.17 80.85
C SER A 218 44.11 46.23 79.37
N GLY A 219 43.41 45.41 78.58
CA GLY A 219 43.43 45.47 77.13
C GLY A 219 42.30 44.59 76.61
N ARG A 220 41.10 45.17 76.50
CA ARG A 220 39.88 44.51 76.02
C ARG A 220 40.07 44.00 74.58
N PRO A 221 39.44 42.87 74.17
CA PRO A 221 39.42 42.49 72.77
C PRO A 221 38.64 43.53 71.96
N ILE A 222 39.26 44.04 70.90
CA ILE A 222 38.67 44.99 69.95
C ILE A 222 37.47 44.29 69.29
N ARG A 223 36.26 44.71 69.64
CA ARG A 223 35.03 44.28 68.97
C ARG A 223 35.03 44.86 67.55
N ARG A 224 35.07 43.99 66.53
CA ARG A 224 34.74 44.37 65.15
C ARG A 224 33.25 44.73 65.11
N ALA A 225 32.96 45.99 64.84
CA ALA A 225 31.62 46.44 64.48
C ALA A 225 31.63 46.75 62.99
N VAL A 226 31.35 45.76 62.14
CA VAL A 226 30.91 45.96 60.75
C VAL A 226 29.90 44.87 60.40
N GLU A 227 28.63 45.24 60.55
CA GLU A 227 27.55 45.02 59.59
C GLU A 227 27.23 43.57 59.15
N GLU A 228 26.72 42.78 60.09
CA GLU A 228 26.01 41.51 59.85
C GLU A 228 24.59 41.71 59.26
N ALA A 229 24.13 42.97 59.13
CA ALA A 229 22.81 43.32 58.60
C ALA A 229 22.72 43.29 57.05
N ALA A 230 23.84 43.44 56.34
CA ALA A 230 23.85 43.43 54.86
C ALA A 230 23.79 42.00 54.27
N ALA A 231 24.17 40.97 55.03
CA ALA A 231 24.17 39.58 54.56
C ALA A 231 22.79 38.91 54.65
N ALA A 232 21.89 39.40 55.49
CA ALA A 232 20.57 38.81 55.70
C ALA A 232 19.52 39.21 54.64
N GLY A 233 19.82 40.19 53.78
CA GLY A 233 18.89 40.72 52.77
C GLY A 233 18.92 40.02 51.41
N CYS A 234 19.85 39.10 51.16
CA CYS A 234 20.14 38.59 49.81
C CYS A 234 19.43 37.28 49.45
N TYR A 235 18.51 36.78 50.26
CA TYR A 235 17.76 35.56 49.93
C TYR A 235 16.26 35.73 50.17
N VAL A 236 15.50 35.89 49.07
CA VAL A 236 14.05 35.72 49.05
C VAL A 236 13.78 34.33 48.48
N ALA A 237 13.31 33.42 49.33
CA ALA A 237 12.84 32.10 48.89
C ALA A 237 11.61 32.28 47.97
N LEU A 238 11.70 31.76 46.75
CA LEU A 238 10.57 31.58 45.86
C LEU A 238 9.52 30.71 46.57
N ARG A 239 8.36 31.29 46.89
CA ARG A 239 7.19 30.51 47.31
C ARG A 239 6.79 29.61 46.15
N GLU A 240 6.85 28.30 46.38
CA GLU A 240 6.20 27.31 45.53
C GLU A 240 4.72 27.67 45.37
N LYS A 241 4.26 27.73 44.10
CA LYS A 241 2.84 27.75 43.80
C LYS A 241 2.27 26.37 44.13
N PRO A 242 1.10 26.29 44.80
CA PRO A 242 0.46 25.01 45.03
C PRO A 242 0.02 24.38 43.70
N GLU A 243 0.43 23.14 43.49
CA GLU A 243 -0.22 22.20 42.57
C GLU A 243 -1.70 22.07 42.93
N GLY A 244 -2.57 22.49 42.01
CA GLY A 244 -4.01 22.27 42.05
C GLY A 244 -4.44 21.59 40.75
N LYS A 245 -4.96 20.36 40.91
CA LYS A 245 -5.31 19.35 39.90
C LYS A 245 -6.47 19.75 38.94
N PRO A 246 -6.62 19.00 37.83
CA PRO A 246 -7.65 19.20 36.82
C PRO A 246 -9.03 18.69 37.27
N GLU A 247 -10.07 19.44 36.90
CA GLU A 247 -11.42 18.96 36.56
C GLU A 247 -11.87 19.65 35.26
#